data_AF-A0A2T9YGP9-F1
#
_entry.id   AF-A0A2T9YGP9-F1
#
_cell.length_a   1.000
_cell.length_b   1.000
_cell.length_c   1.000
_cell.angle_alpha   90.00
_cell.angle_beta   90.00
_cell.angle_gamma   90.00
#
_symmetry.space_group_name_H-M   'P 1'
#
loop_
_entity.id
_entity.type
_entity.pdbx_description
1 polymer ?
#
loop_
_entity_poly.entity_id
_entity_poly.type
_entity_poly.pdbx_seq_one_letter_code
_entity_poly.pdbx_strand_id
1 'polypeptide(L)' 'MESIHLFVEVLDKFFGNVTELDLVFSFFKVYAVIDEMFLAGEIEETSRENIIHRIDMLEKME' A
#
# COMPACT_ATOMS: atom_id res chain seq x y z
N MET A 1 -5.17 14.49 -7.56
CA MET A 1 -5.00 13.43 -8.59
C MET A 1 -3.69 12.68 -8.38
N GLU A 2 -2.64 13.34 -7.86
CA GLU A 2 -1.33 12.73 -7.58
C GLU A 2 -1.35 11.63 -6.51
N SER A 3 -2.18 11.73 -5.46
CA SER A 3 -2.25 10.71 -4.40
C SER A 3 -2.74 9.35 -4.89
N ILE A 4 -3.64 9.34 -5.88
CA ILE A 4 -4.11 8.08 -6.51
C ILE A 4 -2.98 7.46 -7.35
N HIS A 5 -2.19 8.29 -8.06
CA HIS A 5 -1.02 7.79 -8.79
C HIS A 5 0.01 7.19 -7.84
N LEU A 6 0.31 7.88 -6.73
CA LEU A 6 1.21 7.35 -5.72
C LEU A 6 0.71 6.01 -5.17
N PHE A 7 -0.59 5.89 -4.91
CA PHE A 7 -1.18 4.64 -4.42
C PHE A 7 -1.00 3.48 -5.41
N VAL A 8 -1.27 3.71 -6.69
CA VAL A 8 -1.08 2.68 -7.74
C VAL A 8 0.40 2.30 -7.88
N GLU A 9 1.33 3.27 -7.81
CA GLU A 9 2.76 2.97 -7.85
C GLU A 9 3.24 2.16 -6.63
N VAL A 10 2.74 2.46 -5.43
CA VAL A 10 3.06 1.69 -4.22
C VAL A 10 2.57 0.26 -4.36
N LEU A 11 1.33 0.07 -4.84
CA LEU A 11 0.78 -1.26 -5.07
C LEU A 11 1.57 -2.05 -6.11
N ASP A 12 1.93 -1.43 -7.22
CA ASP A 12 2.72 -2.07 -8.26
C ASP A 12 4.10 -2.52 -7.74
N LYS A 13 4.75 -1.67 -6.91
CA LYS A 13 6.03 -2.00 -6.27
C LYS A 13 5.90 -3.06 -5.18
N PHE A 14 4.78 -3.09 -4.45
CA PHE A 14 4.51 -4.06 -3.39
C PHE A 14 4.21 -5.46 -3.94
N PHE A 15 3.37 -5.57 -4.98
CA PHE A 15 2.99 -6.85 -5.58
C PHE A 15 3.98 -7.34 -6.65
N GLY A 16 4.81 -6.46 -7.21
CA GLY A 16 5.75 -6.80 -8.27
C GLY A 16 5.03 -7.17 -9.57
N ASN A 17 4.44 -6.15 -10.21
CA ASN A 17 3.47 -6.23 -11.32
C ASN A 17 2.06 -6.58 -10.83
N VAL A 18 1.36 -5.59 -10.30
CA VAL A 18 0.01 -5.78 -9.75
C VAL A 18 -1.01 -6.10 -10.84
N THR A 19 -1.86 -7.10 -10.62
CA THR A 19 -3.01 -7.42 -11.48
C THR A 19 -4.34 -7.22 -10.75
N GLU A 20 -5.46 -7.14 -11.48
CA GLU A 20 -6.79 -7.01 -10.88
C GLU A 20 -7.14 -8.20 -9.98
N LEU A 21 -6.61 -9.38 -10.30
CA LEU A 21 -6.80 -10.58 -9.47
C LEU A 21 -6.07 -10.43 -8.13
N ASP A 22 -4.88 -9.86 -8.09
CA ASP A 22 -4.14 -9.64 -6.84
C ASP A 22 -4.89 -8.69 -5.90
N LEU A 23 -5.51 -7.64 -6.46
CA LEU A 23 -6.36 -6.71 -5.71
C LEU A 23 -7.58 -7.40 -5.10
N VAL A 24 -8.21 -8.33 -5.82
CA VAL A 24 -9.40 -9.06 -5.36
C VAL A 24 -9.03 -10.14 -4.35
N PHE A 25 -7.96 -10.91 -4.60
CA PHE A 25 -7.54 -12.02 -3.74
C PHE A 25 -6.80 -11.55 -2.49
N SER A 26 -6.04 -10.47 -2.58
CA SER A 26 -5.26 -9.90 -1.47
C SER A 26 -5.79 -8.54 -1.02
N PHE A 27 -7.13 -8.37 -1.01
CA PHE A 27 -7.76 -7.10 -0.65
C PHE A 27 -7.32 -6.58 0.73
N PHE A 28 -7.08 -7.48 1.69
CA PHE A 28 -6.63 -7.13 3.03
C PHE A 28 -5.26 -6.42 3.01
N LYS A 29 -4.32 -6.87 2.17
CA LYS A 29 -3.02 -6.20 1.99
C LYS A 29 -3.16 -4.83 1.36
N VAL A 30 -4.11 -4.68 0.43
CA VAL A 30 -4.41 -3.39 -0.21
C VAL A 30 -4.94 -2.40 0.82
N TYR A 31 -5.82 -2.82 1.73
CA TYR A 31 -6.27 -1.98 2.84
C TYR A 31 -5.11 -1.58 3.77
N ALA A 32 -4.20 -2.51 4.09
CA ALA A 32 -3.01 -2.18 4.88
C ALA A 32 -2.13 -1.12 4.19
N VAL A 33 -1.97 -1.20 2.85
CA VAL A 33 -1.27 -0.15 2.07
C VAL A 33 -2.00 1.18 2.16
N ILE A 34 -3.32 1.19 2.05
CA ILE A 34 -4.12 2.42 2.15
C ILE A 34 -3.98 3.06 3.53
N ASP A 35 -4.05 2.27 4.60
CA ASP A 35 -3.96 2.76 5.97
C ASP A 35 -2.58 3.35 6.28
N GLU A 36 -1.50 2.80 5.72
CA GLU A 36 -0.16 3.40 5.85
C GLU A 36 0.00 4.70 5.04
N MET A 37 -0.75 4.86 3.95
CA MET A 37 -0.68 6.05 3.10
C MET A 37 -1.59 7.18 3.58
N PHE A 38 -2.76 6.84 4.13
CA PHE A 38 -3.79 7.79 4.50
C PHE A 38 -4.28 7.51 5.92
N LEU A 39 -4.25 8.53 6.77
CA LEU A 39 -4.77 8.46 8.11
C LEU A 39 -5.82 9.55 8.32
N ALA A 40 -7.00 9.15 8.79
CA ALA A 40 -8.11 10.07 9.07
C ALA A 40 -8.51 10.98 7.89
N GLY A 41 -8.26 10.55 6.65
CA GLY A 41 -8.55 11.31 5.44
C GLY A 41 -7.46 12.29 5.00
N GLU A 42 -6.35 12.35 5.72
CA GLU A 42 -5.14 13.11 5.38
C GLU A 42 -4.03 12.16 4.90
N ILE A 43 -3.05 12.67 4.16
CA ILE A 43 -1.89 11.89 3.72
C ILE A 43 -0.93 11.76 4.91
N GLU A 44 -0.65 10.54 5.36
CA GLU A 44 0.33 10.30 6.43
C GLU A 44 1.73 10.12 5.84
N GLU A 45 1.89 9.14 4.94
CA GLU A 45 3.18 8.75 4.40
C GLU A 45 3.17 8.85 2.87
N THR A 46 4.21 9.47 2.32
CA THR A 46 4.39 9.60 0.87
C THR A 46 5.58 8.81 0.34
N SER A 47 6.46 8.34 1.23
CA SER A 47 7.63 7.57 0.85
C SER A 47 7.26 6.11 0.58
N ARG A 48 7.33 5.72 -0.70
CA ARG A 48 7.09 4.35 -1.18
C ARG A 48 7.92 3.30 -0.42
N GLU A 49 9.16 3.63 -0.07
CA GLU A 49 10.05 2.71 0.64
C GLU A 49 9.64 2.55 2.11
N ASN A 50 9.22 3.63 2.76
CA ASN A 50 8.74 3.57 4.14
C ASN A 50 7.44 2.76 4.25
N ILE A 51 6.51 2.98 3.32
CA ILE A 51 5.22 2.26 3.29
C ILE A 51 5.45 0.75 3.17
N ILE A 52 6.25 0.31 2.19
CA ILE A 52 6.55 -1.11 1.99
C ILE A 52 7.28 -1.69 3.21
N HIS A 53 8.23 -0.95 3.78
CA HIS A 53 8.95 -1.40 4.96
C HIS A 53 8.04 -1.57 6.18
N ARG A 54 7.12 -0.63 6.42
CA ARG A 54 6.14 -0.70 7.52
C ARG A 54 5.21 -1.90 7.35
N ILE A 55 4.73 -2.16 6.13
CA ILE A 55 3.88 -3.33 5.86
C ILE A 55 4.62 -4.64 6.09
N ASP A 56 5.87 -4.77 5.61
CA ASP A 56 6.70 -5.96 5.84
C ASP A 56 7.02 -6.17 7.34
N MET A 57 7.16 -5.09 8.10
CA MET A 57 7.28 -5.18 9.56
C MET A 57 5.99 -5.65 10.22
N LEU A 58 4.83 -5.14 9.80
CA LEU A 58 3.53 -5.55 10.31
C LEU A 58 3.25 -7.02 10.03
N GLU A 59 3.52 -7.50 8.81
CA GLU A 59 3.38 -8.93 8.43
C GLU A 59 4.30 -9.86 9.23
N LYS A 60 5.43 -9.36 9.75
CA LYS A 60 6.35 -10.15 10.60
C LYS A 60 5.94 -10.19 12.07
N MET A 61 5.06 -9.30 12.50
CA MET A 61 4.58 -9.22 13.88
C MET A 61 3.31 -10.03 14.11
N GLU A 62 2.59 -10.39 13.05
CA GLU A 62 1.54 -11.43 13.03
C GLU A 62 2.13 -12.84 12.94
#